data_AF-A0A5K7XCU4-F1
#
_entry.id   AF-A0A5K7XCU4-F1
#
_cell.length_a   1.000
_cell.length_b   1.000
_cell.length_c   1.000
_cell.angle_alpha   90.00
_cell.angle_beta   90.00
_cell.angle_gamma   90.00
#
_symmetry.space_group_name_H-M   'P 1'
#
loop_
_entity.id
_entity.type
_entity.pdbx_description
1 polymer ?
#
loop_
_entity_poly.entity_id
_entity_poly.type
_entity_poly.pdbx_seq_one_letter_code
_entity_poly.pdbx_strand_id
1 'polypeptide(L)'
;MAFYSLSELIPILSGTPQGVVKLRQVILQRAITGRLTSQADLVAPITTTFPDLSPYTVESEERIPTAWSRIPLGKLGEFKGGGTPSKQRAEFWSGDIPWVSPKDMKSLEISAAKDHISREALDSCSARMIPTRSLLMVVRGMILARAFPVAVTSCEVAINQDMKALVPRHAELTDYLLISLLALGPKVLAAIDRASHGTCKLNTLVLQQLPIDLPPLAEQIRIVAKVNELMKLCDQLNEQLKEQEKRHAALLDAVVRELTLSPNKALVPHQARSVLSAEVVHRLHNEPTFGRVKHQKILHLCEHIAQLKEIDGRYSRQAAGPLDGRMIHTVEADLKKLEWYAEVPRESFGHAYQPLAKAGGHANDFAALWPDRAQQIQGLIELMRRWDTDKCELFATAYAAWNDLLIWGREPTDNAILHEILERWHPDKQRFTRKRWKSMLDWIRREGYAPTGFGKATAKAN
;
A
#
# COMPACT_ATOMS: atom_id res chain seq x y z
N MET A 1 -6.33 30.03 20.11
CA MET A 1 -4.88 29.76 19.95
C MET A 1 -3.99 30.99 20.11
N ALA A 2 -4.52 32.22 20.14
CA ALA A 2 -3.71 33.45 20.19
C ALA A 2 -2.98 33.71 21.52
N PHE A 3 -3.29 32.97 22.60
CA PHE A 3 -2.79 33.23 23.96
C PHE A 3 -1.76 32.23 24.50
N TYR A 4 -1.56 31.07 23.86
CA TYR A 4 -0.60 30.07 24.31
C TYR A 4 0.80 30.36 23.76
N SER A 5 1.85 30.14 24.53
CA SER A 5 3.26 30.15 24.08
C SER A 5 3.55 28.99 23.12
N LEU A 6 4.66 29.07 22.36
CA LEU A 6 5.09 27.93 21.51
C LEU A 6 5.35 26.68 22.35
N SER A 7 5.93 26.83 23.54
CA SER A 7 6.17 25.75 24.50
C SER A 7 4.89 25.05 24.96
N GLU A 8 3.77 25.76 25.06
CA GLU A 8 2.47 25.16 25.43
C GLU A 8 1.77 24.50 24.24
N LEU A 9 1.99 25.01 23.01
CA LEU A 9 1.38 24.44 21.81
C LEU A 9 2.11 23.20 21.28
N ILE A 10 3.42 23.07 21.55
CA ILE A 10 4.21 21.92 21.10
C ILE A 10 3.62 20.60 21.63
N PRO A 11 3.41 20.40 22.95
CA PRO A 11 2.83 19.15 23.47
C PRO A 11 1.43 18.84 22.92
N ILE A 12 0.63 19.87 22.62
CA ILE A 12 -0.75 19.73 22.13
C ILE A 12 -0.77 19.30 20.66
N LEU A 13 0.17 19.79 19.86
CA LEU A 13 0.19 19.61 18.41
C LEU A 13 1.18 18.53 17.95
N SER A 14 2.15 18.12 18.76
CA SER A 14 3.18 17.15 18.35
C SER A 14 2.76 15.69 18.46
N GLY A 15 1.51 15.39 18.87
CA GLY A 15 1.06 14.01 19.08
C GLY A 15 0.66 13.25 17.82
N THR A 16 0.51 13.92 16.66
CA THR A 16 0.12 13.28 15.39
C THR A 16 0.79 13.96 14.19
N PRO A 17 0.98 13.27 13.05
CA PRO A 17 1.53 13.89 11.83
C PRO A 17 0.76 15.14 11.38
N GLN A 18 -0.57 15.12 11.49
CA GLN A 18 -1.43 16.26 11.15
C GLN A 18 -1.25 17.42 12.13
N GLY A 19 -1.01 17.13 13.42
CA GLY A 19 -0.69 18.13 14.42
C GLY A 19 0.66 18.81 14.12
N VAL A 20 1.67 18.07 13.67
CA VAL A 20 2.96 18.65 13.23
C VAL A 20 2.76 19.62 12.05
N VAL A 21 1.89 19.30 11.10
CA VAL A 21 1.52 20.24 10.01
C VAL A 21 0.94 21.54 10.56
N LYS A 22 0.05 21.46 11.56
CA LYS A 22 -0.49 22.65 12.23
C LYS A 22 0.60 23.43 12.98
N LEU A 23 1.51 22.73 13.65
CA LEU A 23 2.63 23.36 14.37
C LEU A 23 3.53 24.16 13.43
N ARG A 24 3.85 23.63 12.23
CA ARG A 24 4.59 24.39 11.20
C ARG A 24 3.88 25.68 10.83
N GLN A 25 2.56 25.62 10.61
CA GLN A 25 1.79 26.81 10.28
C GLN A 25 1.80 27.83 11.43
N VAL A 26 1.74 27.39 12.69
CA VAL A 26 1.85 28.27 13.86
C VAL A 26 3.22 28.92 13.94
N ILE A 27 4.31 28.17 13.69
CA ILE A 27 5.68 28.70 13.66
C ILE A 27 5.80 29.80 12.61
N LEU A 28 5.33 29.54 11.38
CA LEU A 28 5.35 30.51 10.28
C LEU A 28 4.52 31.76 10.61
N GLN A 29 3.34 31.61 11.21
CA GLN A 29 2.51 32.74 11.63
C GLN A 29 3.16 33.59 12.72
N ARG A 30 3.86 32.96 13.67
CA ARG A 30 4.63 33.69 14.69
C ARG A 30 5.84 34.40 14.12
N ALA A 31 6.47 33.82 13.10
CA ALA A 31 7.60 34.41 12.39
C ALA A 31 7.22 35.77 11.80
N ILE A 32 6.06 35.87 11.18
CA ILE A 32 5.61 37.10 10.49
C ILE A 32 4.84 38.08 11.39
N THR A 33 4.62 37.76 12.66
CA THR A 33 3.92 38.63 13.63
C THR A 33 4.84 39.16 14.73
N GLY A 34 6.15 38.89 14.64
CA GLY A 34 7.14 39.30 15.65
C GLY A 34 7.01 38.57 16.99
N ARG A 35 6.37 37.38 17.01
CA ARG A 35 6.12 36.59 18.22
C ARG A 35 6.97 35.32 18.31
N LEU A 36 7.98 35.18 17.44
CA LEU A 36 8.84 34.01 17.37
C LEU A 36 10.16 34.19 18.15
N THR A 37 10.76 35.38 18.06
CA THR A 37 12.00 35.74 18.75
C THR A 37 11.69 36.71 19.88
N SER A 38 12.36 36.58 21.03
CA SER A 38 12.13 37.48 22.17
C SER A 38 12.84 38.82 21.95
N GLN A 39 12.29 39.91 22.49
CA GLN A 39 12.97 41.21 22.48
C GLN A 39 14.30 41.20 23.29
N ALA A 40 14.52 40.21 24.15
CA ALA A 40 15.75 40.08 24.93
C ALA A 40 16.97 39.63 24.09
N ASP A 41 16.74 39.05 22.89
CA ASP A 41 17.78 38.67 21.94
C ASP A 41 18.25 39.86 21.06
N LEU A 42 17.76 41.07 21.33
CA LEU A 42 18.11 42.31 20.63
C LEU A 42 19.45 42.88 21.13
N VAL A 43 20.57 42.36 20.65
CA VAL A 43 21.82 43.16 20.60
C VAL A 43 21.54 44.41 19.76
N ALA A 44 22.06 45.57 20.19
CA ALA A 44 21.78 46.91 19.67
C ALA A 44 21.55 46.96 18.14
N PRO A 45 20.57 47.75 17.67
CA PRO A 45 20.08 47.64 16.30
C PRO A 45 21.14 48.09 15.31
N ILE A 46 21.69 47.14 14.55
CA ILE A 46 22.18 47.46 13.21
C ILE A 46 20.92 47.62 12.35
N THR A 47 20.42 48.85 12.30
CA THR A 47 19.26 49.22 11.50
C THR A 47 19.67 49.29 10.03
N THR A 48 19.93 48.15 9.41
CA THR A 48 19.98 48.12 7.94
C THR A 48 18.54 48.19 7.46
N THR A 49 18.07 49.43 7.25
CA THR A 49 16.83 49.71 6.51
C THR A 49 17.13 49.67 5.02
N PHE A 50 16.11 49.33 4.23
CA PHE A 50 16.17 49.42 2.77
C PHE A 50 15.62 50.80 2.39
N PRO A 51 16.47 51.82 2.14
CA PRO A 51 16.02 53.20 1.99
C PRO A 51 15.16 53.43 0.73
N ASP A 52 15.20 52.51 -0.25
CA ASP A 52 14.39 52.54 -1.46
C ASP A 52 12.98 51.93 -1.27
N LEU A 53 12.69 51.35 -0.11
CA LEU A 53 11.39 50.78 0.24
C LEU A 53 10.64 51.74 1.15
N SER A 54 9.63 52.45 0.63
CA SER A 54 8.78 53.30 1.47
C SER A 54 7.76 52.46 2.26
N PRO A 55 7.54 52.74 3.56
CA PRO A 55 6.45 52.13 4.31
C PRO A 55 5.10 52.44 3.67
N TYR A 56 4.18 51.49 3.71
CA TYR A 56 2.81 51.65 3.27
C TYR A 56 1.87 51.59 4.48
N THR A 57 1.14 52.68 4.72
CA THR A 57 0.12 52.74 5.77
C THR A 57 -1.15 52.04 5.29
N VAL A 58 -1.47 50.92 5.92
CA VAL A 58 -2.79 50.27 5.82
C VAL A 58 -3.50 50.53 7.14
N GLU A 59 -4.76 50.99 7.09
CA GLU A 59 -5.66 50.91 8.24
C GLU A 59 -5.91 49.42 8.55
N SER A 60 -5.23 48.89 9.56
CA SER A 60 -5.45 47.52 10.02
C SER A 60 -5.56 47.46 11.53
N GLU A 61 -6.48 46.65 12.04
CA GLU A 61 -6.68 46.42 13.47
C GLU A 61 -5.52 45.64 14.13
N GLU A 62 -4.68 44.95 13.35
CA GLU A 62 -3.57 44.13 13.86
C GLU A 62 -2.31 44.96 14.13
N ARG A 63 -1.92 45.02 15.42
CA ARG A 63 -0.67 45.65 15.86
C ARG A 63 0.54 44.82 15.42
N ILE A 64 1.34 45.37 14.50
CA ILE A 64 2.71 44.89 14.20
C ILE A 64 3.73 45.57 15.12
N PRO A 65 4.93 44.97 15.34
CA PRO A 65 5.97 45.62 16.12
C PRO A 65 6.37 46.98 15.53
N THR A 66 6.65 47.97 16.38
CA THR A 66 6.89 49.37 15.98
C THR A 66 8.06 49.54 15.01
N ALA A 67 9.04 48.62 15.02
CA ALA A 67 10.20 48.66 14.13
C ALA A 67 9.96 48.06 12.74
N TRP A 68 8.78 47.49 12.47
CA TRP A 68 8.47 46.80 11.23
C TRP A 68 7.76 47.72 10.25
N SER A 69 8.00 47.51 8.96
CA SER A 69 7.33 48.23 7.87
C SER A 69 6.40 47.31 7.12
N ARG A 70 5.15 47.72 6.93
CA ARG A 70 4.21 47.01 6.06
C ARG A 70 4.40 47.49 4.62
N ILE A 71 4.70 46.57 3.71
CA ILE A 71 5.00 46.90 2.30
C ILE A 71 4.27 45.89 1.39
N PRO A 72 3.59 46.33 0.32
CA PRO A 72 3.01 45.41 -0.66
C PRO A 72 4.09 44.57 -1.35
N LEU A 73 3.85 43.28 -1.54
CA LEU A 73 4.79 42.34 -2.16
C LEU A 73 5.34 42.84 -3.51
N GLY A 74 4.49 43.49 -4.33
CA GLY A 74 4.86 44.05 -5.63
C GLY A 74 5.86 45.21 -5.57
N LYS A 75 6.10 45.81 -4.40
CA LYS A 75 7.13 46.83 -4.20
C LYS A 75 8.48 46.24 -3.81
N LEU A 76 8.50 45.01 -3.29
CA LEU A 76 9.70 44.33 -2.78
C LEU A 76 10.55 43.69 -3.90
N GLY A 77 10.05 43.67 -5.13
CA GLY A 77 10.75 43.08 -6.28
C GLY A 77 10.02 43.26 -7.60
N GLU A 78 10.64 42.81 -8.67
CA GLU A 78 10.06 42.79 -10.02
C GLU A 78 9.30 41.47 -10.25
N PHE A 79 8.03 41.58 -10.64
CA PHE A 79 7.24 40.41 -11.05
C PHE A 79 7.52 40.04 -12.51
N LYS A 80 7.93 38.79 -12.75
CA LYS A 80 8.13 38.24 -14.09
C LYS A 80 7.09 37.16 -14.40
N GLY A 81 6.58 37.21 -15.63
CA GLY A 81 5.69 36.21 -16.18
C GLY A 81 6.44 35.02 -16.78
N GLY A 82 5.67 34.01 -17.19
CA GLY A 82 6.18 32.86 -17.93
C GLY A 82 5.55 32.72 -19.31
N GLY A 83 5.98 31.68 -20.02
CA GLY A 83 5.49 31.36 -21.36
C GLY A 83 5.66 29.87 -21.67
N THR A 84 4.82 29.34 -22.55
CA THR A 84 4.99 27.99 -23.10
C THR A 84 5.38 28.11 -24.57
N PRO A 85 6.59 27.66 -24.97
CA PRO A 85 6.93 27.54 -26.38
C PRO A 85 6.09 26.43 -27.03
N SER A 86 6.03 26.41 -28.37
CA SER A 86 5.24 25.39 -29.08
C SER A 86 5.71 23.98 -28.70
N LYS A 87 4.77 23.13 -28.25
CA LYS A 87 5.04 21.71 -27.97
C LYS A 87 5.20 20.86 -29.23
N GLN A 88 4.84 21.40 -30.39
CA GLN A 88 4.95 20.68 -31.67
C GLN A 88 6.36 20.75 -32.27
N ARG A 89 7.19 21.72 -31.85
CA ARG A 89 8.58 21.85 -32.31
C ARG A 89 9.50 21.14 -31.31
N ALA A 90 9.93 19.92 -31.64
CA ALA A 90 10.75 19.11 -30.74
C ALA A 90 12.09 19.80 -30.37
N GLU A 91 12.69 20.53 -31.31
CA GLU A 91 13.93 21.31 -31.12
C GLU A 91 13.82 22.39 -30.02
N PHE A 92 12.59 22.84 -29.71
CA PHE A 92 12.37 23.78 -28.61
C PHE A 92 12.55 23.16 -27.23
N TRP A 93 12.50 21.82 -27.15
CA TRP A 93 12.55 21.06 -25.91
C TRP A 93 13.84 20.23 -25.76
N SER A 94 14.83 20.50 -26.61
CA SER A 94 16.13 19.83 -26.62
C SER A 94 17.28 20.80 -26.29
N GLY A 95 17.08 21.65 -25.28
CA GLY A 95 18.10 22.59 -24.79
C GLY A 95 18.44 22.38 -23.32
N ASP A 96 19.23 23.30 -22.76
CA ASP A 96 19.76 23.20 -21.40
C ASP A 96 19.10 24.16 -20.39
N ILE A 97 18.17 25.02 -20.83
CA ILE A 97 17.52 26.01 -19.95
C ILE A 97 16.42 25.28 -19.16
N PRO A 98 16.51 25.20 -17.81
CA PRO A 98 15.48 24.55 -17.03
C PRO A 98 14.14 25.28 -17.16
N TRP A 99 13.10 24.58 -17.58
CA TRP A 99 11.76 25.13 -17.76
C TRP A 99 10.82 24.61 -16.68
N VAL A 100 10.63 25.43 -15.65
CA VAL A 100 9.90 25.08 -14.43
C VAL A 100 8.40 25.24 -14.66
N SER A 101 7.65 24.25 -14.20
CA SER A 101 6.20 24.25 -14.22
C SER A 101 5.63 23.79 -12.86
N PRO A 102 4.31 23.87 -12.62
CA PRO A 102 3.72 23.44 -11.35
C PRO A 102 4.05 21.99 -10.95
N LYS A 103 4.46 21.13 -11.89
CA LYS A 103 4.86 19.73 -11.62
C LYS A 103 6.21 19.60 -10.89
N ASP A 104 6.99 20.68 -10.90
CA ASP A 104 8.32 20.80 -10.30
C ASP A 104 8.27 21.49 -8.92
N MET A 105 7.15 22.17 -8.61
CA MET A 105 6.92 22.92 -7.36
C MET A 105 6.55 22.01 -6.17
N LYS A 106 7.39 21.00 -5.90
CA LYS A 106 7.24 20.06 -4.77
C LYS A 106 8.25 20.29 -3.64
N SER A 107 9.21 21.18 -3.86
CA SER A 107 10.28 21.56 -2.92
C SER A 107 10.22 23.07 -2.68
N LEU A 108 10.78 23.52 -1.56
CA LEU A 108 10.97 24.95 -1.27
C LEU A 108 12.16 25.55 -2.04
N GLU A 109 12.99 24.71 -2.63
CA GLU A 109 14.13 25.12 -3.45
C GLU A 109 14.09 24.41 -4.81
N ILE A 110 14.32 25.17 -5.88
CA ILE A 110 14.35 24.71 -7.27
C ILE A 110 15.78 24.84 -7.80
N SER A 111 16.45 23.70 -7.88
CA SER A 111 17.80 23.56 -8.45
C SER A 111 17.81 22.94 -9.87
N ALA A 112 16.68 22.35 -10.28
CA ALA A 112 16.52 21.72 -11.59
C ALA A 112 15.04 21.68 -12.00
N ALA A 113 14.78 21.45 -13.30
CA ALA A 113 13.46 21.22 -13.86
C ALA A 113 13.41 19.89 -14.62
N LYS A 114 12.23 19.32 -14.80
CA LYS A 114 12.07 18.09 -15.59
C LYS A 114 12.20 18.34 -17.09
N ASP A 115 11.67 19.46 -17.55
CA ASP A 115 11.74 19.85 -18.96
C ASP A 115 12.79 20.94 -19.11
N HIS A 116 13.46 20.93 -20.25
CA HIS A 116 14.42 21.95 -20.61
C HIS A 116 14.05 22.50 -21.98
N ILE A 117 14.34 23.77 -22.20
CA ILE A 117 14.06 24.44 -23.46
C ILE A 117 15.33 25.02 -24.07
N SER A 118 15.33 25.16 -25.40
CA SER A 118 16.42 25.81 -26.12
C SER A 118 16.36 27.33 -25.96
N ARG A 119 17.46 28.01 -26.28
CA ARG A 119 17.50 29.48 -26.31
C ARG A 119 16.51 30.05 -27.33
N GLU A 120 16.41 29.42 -28.49
CA GLU A 120 15.43 29.78 -29.53
C GLU A 120 13.99 29.67 -28.99
N ALA A 121 13.67 28.62 -28.24
CA ALA A 121 12.35 28.46 -27.63
C ALA A 121 12.03 29.58 -26.63
N LEU A 122 13.00 29.96 -25.80
CA LEU A 122 12.85 31.08 -24.87
C LEU A 122 12.55 32.39 -25.60
N ASP A 123 13.32 32.68 -26.65
CA ASP A 123 13.19 33.91 -27.42
C ASP A 123 11.90 33.92 -28.28
N SER A 124 11.34 32.75 -28.58
CA SER A 124 10.09 32.59 -29.33
C SER A 124 8.80 32.85 -28.52
N CYS A 125 8.89 32.99 -27.19
CA CYS A 125 7.71 33.11 -26.33
C CYS A 125 7.82 34.20 -25.25
N SER A 126 6.78 34.33 -24.42
CA SER A 126 6.72 35.33 -23.33
C SER A 126 7.55 34.96 -22.11
N ALA A 127 8.18 33.78 -22.09
CA ALA A 127 9.05 33.38 -20.98
C ALA A 127 10.30 34.28 -20.93
N ARG A 128 10.86 34.43 -19.74
CA ARG A 128 12.08 35.20 -19.47
C ARG A 128 12.98 34.39 -18.56
N MET A 129 14.29 34.63 -18.65
CA MET A 129 15.23 34.11 -17.66
C MET A 129 14.95 34.75 -16.30
N ILE A 130 14.81 33.88 -15.30
CA ILE A 130 14.63 34.22 -13.90
C ILE A 130 15.97 33.91 -13.21
N PRO A 131 16.62 34.90 -12.58
CA PRO A 131 17.90 34.68 -11.91
C PRO A 131 17.75 33.81 -10.67
N THR A 132 18.87 33.30 -10.15
CA THR A 132 18.93 32.66 -8.83
C THR A 132 18.44 33.60 -7.72
N ARG A 133 18.03 33.02 -6.58
CA ARG A 133 17.44 33.72 -5.43
C ARG A 133 16.16 34.49 -5.73
N SER A 134 15.41 34.06 -6.74
CA SER A 134 14.06 34.54 -7.05
C SER A 134 12.99 33.64 -6.44
N LEU A 135 11.81 34.17 -6.16
CA LEU A 135 10.67 33.42 -5.65
C LEU A 135 9.77 32.99 -6.80
N LEU A 136 9.46 31.70 -6.91
CA LEU A 136 8.48 31.16 -7.84
C LEU A 136 7.17 30.89 -7.12
N MET A 137 6.06 31.24 -7.74
CA MET A 137 4.71 31.08 -7.21
C MET A 137 3.80 30.48 -8.28
N VAL A 138 3.02 29.46 -7.93
CA VAL A 138 1.98 28.94 -8.83
C VAL A 138 0.77 29.87 -8.75
N VAL A 139 0.25 30.29 -9.91
CA VAL A 139 -0.90 31.20 -10.02
C VAL A 139 -2.07 30.62 -10.81
N ARG A 140 -1.92 29.44 -11.40
CA ARG A 140 -3.01 28.72 -12.07
C ARG A 140 -2.87 27.20 -11.88
N GLY A 141 -4.00 26.52 -11.75
CA GLY A 141 -4.11 25.06 -11.75
C GLY A 141 -4.80 24.51 -10.51
N MET A 142 -5.26 23.25 -10.58
CA MET A 142 -6.03 22.61 -9.49
C MET A 142 -5.23 22.45 -8.18
N ILE A 143 -3.90 22.53 -8.22
CA ILE A 143 -3.05 22.54 -7.02
C ILE A 143 -3.46 23.66 -6.05
N LEU A 144 -3.93 24.79 -6.58
CA LEU A 144 -4.40 25.94 -5.82
C LEU A 144 -5.74 25.70 -5.10
N ALA A 145 -6.45 24.60 -5.36
CA ALA A 145 -7.59 24.22 -4.53
C ALA A 145 -7.17 23.69 -3.15
N ARG A 146 -5.91 23.30 -2.99
CA ARG A 146 -5.38 22.65 -1.78
C ARG A 146 -4.14 23.31 -1.17
N ALA A 147 -3.27 23.91 -1.99
CA ALA A 147 -2.00 24.46 -1.54
C ALA A 147 -1.57 25.64 -2.41
N PHE A 148 -0.79 26.56 -1.85
CA PHE A 148 -0.13 27.64 -2.57
C PHE A 148 1.38 27.33 -2.65
N PRO A 149 1.87 26.65 -3.70
CA PRO A 149 3.29 26.31 -3.82
C PRO A 149 4.13 27.56 -4.07
N VAL A 150 5.17 27.70 -3.25
CA VAL A 150 6.18 28.76 -3.33
C VAL A 150 7.55 28.14 -3.16
N ALA A 151 8.52 28.57 -3.94
CA ALA A 151 9.89 28.06 -3.87
C ALA A 151 10.90 29.13 -4.26
N VAL A 152 12.17 28.95 -3.87
CA VAL A 152 13.29 29.81 -4.24
C VAL A 152 14.13 29.13 -5.33
N THR A 153 14.59 29.88 -6.32
CA THR A 153 15.51 29.38 -7.35
C THR A 153 16.94 29.33 -6.81
N SER A 154 17.64 28.21 -7.03
CA SER A 154 19.10 28.13 -6.80
C SER A 154 19.91 28.07 -8.10
N CYS A 155 19.24 27.92 -9.24
CA CYS A 155 19.80 28.10 -10.58
C CYS A 155 18.95 29.10 -11.40
N GLU A 156 19.46 29.56 -12.54
CA GLU A 156 18.65 30.35 -13.46
C GLU A 156 17.64 29.46 -14.18
N VAL A 157 16.40 29.92 -14.30
CA VAL A 157 15.30 29.13 -14.87
C VAL A 157 14.39 29.96 -15.77
N ALA A 158 13.66 29.30 -16.65
CA ALA A 158 12.45 29.84 -17.28
C ALA A 158 11.22 29.21 -16.61
N ILE A 159 10.07 29.90 -16.64
CA ILE A 159 8.83 29.39 -16.04
C ILE A 159 7.68 29.35 -17.05
N ASN A 160 6.73 28.45 -16.82
CA ASN A 160 5.51 28.38 -17.62
C ASN A 160 4.50 29.51 -17.31
N GLN A 161 3.44 29.63 -18.12
CA GLN A 161 2.41 30.68 -17.97
C GLN A 161 1.56 30.57 -16.70
N ASP A 162 1.54 29.39 -16.08
CA ASP A 162 0.76 29.10 -14.87
C ASP A 162 1.49 29.53 -13.59
N MET A 163 2.68 30.11 -13.73
CA MET A 163 3.54 30.58 -12.65
C MET A 163 3.80 32.09 -12.77
N LYS A 164 4.30 32.65 -11.68
CA LYS A 164 4.90 33.98 -11.60
C LYS A 164 6.20 33.89 -10.82
N ALA A 165 7.18 34.68 -11.20
CA ALA A 165 8.39 34.89 -10.42
C ALA A 165 8.36 36.28 -9.80
N LEU A 166 8.90 36.42 -8.59
CA LEU A 166 9.28 37.69 -7.99
C LEU A 166 10.80 37.68 -7.87
N VAL A 167 11.46 38.61 -8.55
CA VAL A 167 12.90 38.89 -8.41
C VAL A 167 13.03 39.99 -7.35
N PRO A 168 13.48 39.68 -6.12
CA PRO A 168 13.56 40.68 -5.06
C PRO A 168 14.54 41.80 -5.43
N ARG A 169 14.25 43.03 -4.99
CA ARG A 169 15.17 44.18 -5.19
C ARG A 169 16.52 43.95 -4.50
N HIS A 170 16.48 43.29 -3.35
CA HIS A 170 17.63 42.92 -2.53
C HIS A 170 17.57 41.42 -2.26
N ALA A 171 18.63 40.69 -2.57
CA ALA A 171 18.66 39.22 -2.50
C ALA A 171 18.57 38.69 -1.05
N GLU A 172 18.91 39.53 -0.07
CA GLU A 172 18.83 39.27 1.36
C GLU A 172 17.38 39.13 1.85
N LEU A 173 16.41 39.66 1.09
CA LEU A 173 14.99 39.54 1.41
C LEU A 173 14.43 38.14 1.11
N THR A 174 15.06 37.39 0.21
CA THR A 174 14.47 36.19 -0.42
C THR A 174 13.97 35.16 0.60
N ASP A 175 14.77 34.84 1.62
CA ASP A 175 14.42 33.78 2.57
C ASP A 175 13.28 34.19 3.51
N TYR A 176 13.29 35.45 3.96
CA TYR A 176 12.20 35.98 4.77
C TYR A 176 10.90 36.08 3.96
N LEU A 177 10.98 36.50 2.69
CA LEU A 177 9.84 36.53 1.78
C LEU A 177 9.28 35.14 1.51
N LEU A 178 10.12 34.11 1.36
CA LEU A 178 9.68 32.72 1.26
C LEU A 178 8.86 32.33 2.51
N ILE A 179 9.40 32.55 3.70
CA ILE A 179 8.70 32.28 4.97
C ILE A 179 7.38 33.03 5.04
N SER A 180 7.37 34.30 4.61
CA SER A 180 6.19 35.15 4.62
C SER A 180 5.08 34.63 3.71
N LEU A 181 5.44 34.22 2.50
CA LEU A 181 4.49 33.67 1.53
C LEU A 181 3.94 32.31 1.96
N LEU A 182 4.77 31.45 2.58
CA LEU A 182 4.32 30.19 3.17
C LEU A 182 3.34 30.44 4.32
N ALA A 183 3.65 31.40 5.21
CA ALA A 183 2.78 31.78 6.31
C ALA A 183 1.42 32.30 5.80
N LEU A 184 1.44 33.18 4.79
CA LEU A 184 0.26 33.81 4.19
C LEU A 184 -0.51 32.89 3.23
N GLY A 185 -0.02 31.68 2.95
CA GLY A 185 -0.64 30.71 2.05
C GLY A 185 -2.15 30.55 2.24
N PRO A 186 -2.67 30.31 3.46
CA PRO A 186 -4.12 30.21 3.69
C PRO A 186 -4.90 31.47 3.30
N LYS A 187 -4.34 32.67 3.54
CA LYS A 187 -4.95 33.95 3.16
C LYS A 187 -4.95 34.12 1.64
N VAL A 188 -3.87 33.74 0.98
CA VAL A 188 -3.78 33.74 -0.49
C VAL A 188 -4.80 32.77 -1.10
N LEU A 189 -4.92 31.56 -0.56
CA LEU A 189 -5.86 30.54 -1.02
C LEU A 189 -7.33 30.98 -0.88
N ALA A 190 -7.65 31.77 0.15
CA ALA A 190 -8.99 32.32 0.35
C ALA A 190 -9.37 33.38 -0.71
N ALA A 191 -8.39 33.99 -1.37
CA ALA A 191 -8.58 35.01 -2.40
C ALA A 191 -8.60 34.44 -3.84
N ILE A 192 -8.71 33.12 -3.99
CA ILE A 192 -8.63 32.45 -5.30
C ILE A 192 -10.00 32.34 -5.97
N ASP A 193 -10.04 32.77 -7.24
CA ASP A 193 -11.21 32.59 -8.08
C ASP A 193 -11.27 31.15 -8.60
N ARG A 194 -12.45 30.53 -8.46
CA ARG A 194 -12.74 29.18 -8.97
C ARG A 194 -13.64 29.26 -10.19
N ALA A 195 -13.13 28.83 -11.33
CA ALA A 195 -13.94 28.71 -12.55
C ALA A 195 -14.86 27.48 -12.49
N SER A 196 -15.96 27.50 -13.26
CA SER A 196 -16.97 26.42 -13.30
C SER A 196 -16.41 25.04 -13.67
N HIS A 197 -15.26 24.99 -14.35
CA HIS A 197 -14.57 23.75 -14.76
C HIS A 197 -13.53 23.27 -13.73
N GLY A 198 -13.52 23.80 -12.50
CA GLY A 198 -12.60 23.41 -11.42
C GLY A 198 -11.21 24.04 -11.47
N THR A 199 -10.89 24.81 -12.53
CA THR A 199 -9.62 25.54 -12.63
C THR A 199 -9.58 26.71 -11.64
N CYS A 200 -8.58 26.69 -10.76
CA CYS A 200 -8.28 27.77 -9.84
C CYS A 200 -7.28 28.76 -10.47
N LYS A 201 -7.53 30.05 -10.28
CA LYS A 201 -6.64 31.12 -10.75
C LYS A 201 -6.45 32.17 -9.65
N LEU A 202 -5.20 32.56 -9.44
CA LEU A 202 -4.83 33.66 -8.57
C LEU A 202 -4.49 34.89 -9.40
N ASN A 203 -5.18 36.00 -9.14
CA ASN A 203 -4.92 37.26 -9.83
C ASN A 203 -3.54 37.81 -9.41
N THR A 204 -2.71 38.18 -10.37
CA THR A 204 -1.38 38.74 -10.11
C THR A 204 -1.46 40.07 -9.35
N LEU A 205 -2.50 40.89 -9.56
CA LEU A 205 -2.71 42.12 -8.80
C LEU A 205 -2.94 41.85 -7.31
N VAL A 206 -3.72 40.81 -6.98
CA VAL A 206 -3.96 40.38 -5.59
C VAL A 206 -2.64 39.97 -4.93
N LEU A 207 -1.78 39.23 -5.64
CA LEU A 207 -0.43 38.91 -5.16
C LEU A 207 0.44 40.15 -4.96
N GLN A 208 0.45 41.08 -5.92
CA GLN A 208 1.26 42.30 -5.84
C GLN A 208 0.83 43.22 -4.69
N GLN A 209 -0.46 43.21 -4.34
CA GLN A 209 -1.03 43.99 -3.23
C GLN A 209 -0.97 43.28 -1.88
N LEU A 210 -0.51 42.02 -1.83
CA LEU A 210 -0.40 41.26 -0.59
C LEU A 210 0.52 42.02 0.40
N PRO A 211 0.01 42.44 1.57
CA PRO A 211 0.81 43.18 2.54
C PRO A 211 1.81 42.23 3.22
N ILE A 212 3.08 42.61 3.20
CA ILE A 212 4.17 41.92 3.87
C ILE A 212 4.65 42.79 5.04
N ASP A 213 4.64 42.20 6.23
CA ASP A 213 5.19 42.83 7.44
C ASP A 213 6.69 42.56 7.47
N LEU A 214 7.48 43.59 7.20
CA LEU A 214 8.91 43.51 6.96
C LEU A 214 9.71 44.01 8.20
N PRO A 215 10.40 43.12 8.93
CA PRO A 215 11.32 43.50 10.00
C PRO A 215 12.59 44.16 9.45
N PRO A 216 13.39 44.81 10.31
CA PRO A 216 14.78 45.14 9.99
C PRO A 216 15.59 43.91 9.55
N LEU A 217 16.56 44.08 8.66
CA LEU A 217 17.30 42.95 8.06
C LEU A 217 17.93 42.01 9.11
N ALA A 218 18.54 42.57 10.16
CA ALA A 218 19.13 41.77 11.23
C ALA A 218 18.10 40.87 11.94
N GLU A 219 16.86 41.35 12.08
CA GLU A 219 15.76 40.56 12.64
C GLU A 219 15.25 39.52 11.64
N GLN A 220 15.15 39.85 10.34
CA GLN A 220 14.83 38.88 9.29
C GLN A 220 15.78 37.67 9.33
N ILE A 221 17.09 37.90 9.42
CA ILE A 221 18.12 36.84 9.50
C ILE A 221 17.88 35.94 10.72
N ARG A 222 17.62 36.53 11.90
CA ARG A 222 17.33 35.76 13.13
C ARG A 222 16.04 34.94 13.01
N ILE A 223 14.99 35.54 12.46
CA ILE A 223 13.71 34.85 12.22
C ILE A 223 13.92 33.66 11.29
N VAL A 224 14.61 33.84 10.16
CA VAL A 224 14.90 32.78 9.20
C VAL A 224 15.67 31.64 9.87
N ALA A 225 16.74 31.96 10.61
CA ALA A 225 17.52 30.97 11.34
C ALA A 225 16.66 30.17 12.33
N LYS A 226 15.80 30.86 13.11
CA LYS A 226 14.94 30.20 14.09
C LYS A 226 13.85 29.35 13.46
N VAL A 227 13.24 29.81 12.37
CA VAL A 227 12.28 29.02 11.60
C VAL A 227 12.93 27.75 11.07
N ASN A 228 14.13 27.85 10.49
CA ASN A 228 14.86 26.68 9.97
C ASN A 228 15.16 25.66 11.08
N GLU A 229 15.62 26.12 12.25
CA GLU A 229 15.84 25.28 13.43
C GLU A 229 14.56 24.53 13.83
N LEU A 230 13.45 25.26 13.99
CA LEU A 230 12.18 24.68 14.42
C LEU A 230 11.56 23.75 13.36
N MET A 231 11.70 24.07 12.07
CA MET A 231 11.24 23.21 10.97
C MET A 231 11.99 21.89 10.95
N LYS A 232 13.31 21.91 11.19
CA LYS A 232 14.13 20.70 11.33
C LYS A 232 13.67 19.84 12.50
N LEU A 233 13.33 20.44 13.64
CA LEU A 233 12.74 19.71 14.77
C LEU A 233 11.37 19.11 14.40
N CYS A 234 10.54 19.84 13.65
CA CYS A 234 9.28 19.30 13.13
C CYS A 234 9.49 18.13 12.16
N ASP A 235 10.55 18.14 11.32
CA ASP A 235 10.90 17.00 10.47
C ASP A 235 11.24 15.76 11.31
N GLN A 236 12.12 15.93 12.30
CA GLN A 236 12.52 14.85 13.22
C GLN A 236 11.34 14.28 14.00
N LEU A 237 10.45 15.15 14.51
CA LEU A 237 9.22 14.73 15.20
C LEU A 237 8.31 13.91 14.29
N ASN A 238 8.11 14.36 13.05
CA ASN A 238 7.25 13.66 12.09
C ASN A 238 7.83 12.29 11.70
N GLU A 239 9.15 12.19 11.56
CA GLU A 239 9.83 10.92 11.31
C GLU A 239 9.70 9.96 12.49
N GLN A 240 9.91 10.44 13.72
CA GLN A 240 9.71 9.65 14.94
C GLN A 240 8.26 9.14 15.06
N LEU A 241 7.26 9.99 14.79
CA LEU A 241 5.86 9.59 14.82
C LEU A 241 5.54 8.49 13.79
N LYS A 242 6.04 8.62 12.56
CA LYS A 242 5.87 7.58 11.52
C LYS A 242 6.52 6.26 11.92
N GLU A 243 7.70 6.32 12.51
CA GLU A 243 8.40 5.13 12.99
C GLU A 243 7.66 4.49 14.18
N GLN A 244 7.10 5.29 15.09
CA GLN A 244 6.23 4.81 16.18
C GLN A 244 4.97 4.16 15.63
N GLU A 245 4.29 4.76 14.65
CA GLU A 245 3.13 4.17 13.97
C GLU A 245 3.47 2.83 13.31
N LYS A 246 4.62 2.77 12.62
CA LYS A 246 5.11 1.54 11.99
C LYS A 246 5.43 0.45 13.02
N ARG A 247 6.10 0.80 14.12
CA ARG A 247 6.38 -0.12 15.23
C ARG A 247 5.11 -0.60 15.90
N HIS A 248 4.16 0.29 16.15
CA HIS A 248 2.87 -0.08 16.72
C HIS A 248 2.10 -1.03 15.78
N ALA A 249 2.08 -0.75 14.47
CA ALA A 249 1.49 -1.67 13.49
C ALA A 249 2.19 -3.04 13.47
N ALA A 250 3.53 -3.06 13.55
CA ALA A 250 4.30 -4.30 13.60
C ALA A 250 4.08 -5.07 14.91
N LEU A 251 3.95 -4.38 16.05
CA LEU A 251 3.60 -5.00 17.33
C LEU A 251 2.18 -5.53 17.32
N LEU A 252 1.22 -4.82 16.75
CA LEU A 252 -0.14 -5.32 16.57
C LEU A 252 -0.16 -6.54 15.66
N ASP A 253 0.59 -6.53 14.55
CA ASP A 253 0.73 -7.70 13.68
C ASP A 253 1.39 -8.86 14.42
N ALA A 254 2.45 -8.61 15.20
CA ALA A 254 3.12 -9.62 16.00
C ALA A 254 2.21 -10.19 17.11
N VAL A 255 1.44 -9.35 17.80
CA VAL A 255 0.47 -9.78 18.83
C VAL A 255 -0.70 -10.52 18.18
N VAL A 256 -1.23 -10.05 17.04
CA VAL A 256 -2.24 -10.79 16.27
C VAL A 256 -1.66 -12.13 15.84
N ARG A 257 -0.43 -12.15 15.33
CA ARG A 257 0.28 -13.36 14.94
C ARG A 257 0.44 -14.30 16.13
N GLU A 258 0.87 -13.82 17.29
CA GLU A 258 1.00 -14.60 18.53
C GLU A 258 -0.35 -15.08 19.08
N LEU A 259 -1.40 -14.26 19.03
CA LEU A 259 -2.76 -14.66 19.37
C LEU A 259 -3.38 -15.64 18.35
N THR A 260 -2.89 -15.65 17.10
CA THR A 260 -3.26 -16.64 16.07
C THR A 260 -2.39 -17.89 16.10
N LEU A 261 -1.15 -17.79 16.58
CA LEU A 261 -0.18 -18.88 16.78
C LEU A 261 -0.25 -19.45 18.21
N SER A 262 -1.09 -18.89 19.08
CA SER A 262 -1.37 -19.44 20.40
C SER A 262 -1.94 -20.87 20.19
N PRO A 263 -1.46 -21.90 20.90
CA PRO A 263 -1.69 -23.31 20.55
C PRO A 263 -3.13 -23.81 20.72
N ASN A 264 -4.11 -22.93 20.88
CA ASN A 264 -5.46 -23.29 21.27
C ASN A 264 -6.55 -22.67 20.37
N LYS A 265 -6.22 -22.42 19.10
CA LYS A 265 -7.23 -22.11 18.08
C LYS A 265 -7.31 -23.28 17.12
N ALA A 266 -8.39 -24.05 17.20
CA ALA A 266 -8.78 -24.93 16.11
C ALA A 266 -8.84 -24.07 14.82
N LEU A 267 -7.96 -24.33 13.85
CA LEU A 267 -7.98 -23.61 12.58
C LEU A 267 -9.36 -23.77 11.94
N VAL A 268 -9.82 -22.72 11.27
CA VAL A 268 -11.07 -22.77 10.51
C VAL A 268 -10.93 -23.84 9.42
N PRO A 269 -11.95 -24.69 9.14
CA PRO A 269 -11.81 -25.84 8.23
C PRO A 269 -11.17 -25.54 6.88
N HIS A 270 -11.38 -24.33 6.37
CA HIS A 270 -10.75 -23.83 5.15
C HIS A 270 -9.22 -23.88 5.19
N GLN A 271 -8.58 -23.42 6.28
CA GLN A 271 -7.13 -23.39 6.38
C GLN A 271 -6.54 -24.80 6.50
N ALA A 272 -7.17 -25.69 7.28
CA ALA A 272 -6.76 -27.08 7.39
C ALA A 272 -6.77 -27.79 6.02
N ARG A 273 -7.82 -27.58 5.21
CA ARG A 273 -7.88 -28.11 3.84
C ARG A 273 -6.71 -27.64 2.97
N SER A 274 -6.41 -26.35 3.01
CA SER A 274 -5.32 -25.76 2.22
C SER A 274 -3.96 -26.30 2.65
N VAL A 275 -3.73 -26.51 3.95
CA VAL A 275 -2.48 -27.10 4.47
C VAL A 275 -2.34 -28.58 4.09
N LEU A 276 -3.38 -29.39 4.24
CA LEU A 276 -3.35 -30.80 3.82
C LEU A 276 -3.14 -30.92 2.30
N SER A 277 -3.86 -30.11 1.53
CA SER A 277 -3.71 -29.99 0.07
C SER A 277 -2.27 -29.64 -0.32
N ALA A 278 -1.67 -28.66 0.36
CA ALA A 278 -0.30 -28.27 0.15
C ALA A 278 0.69 -29.42 0.43
N GLU A 279 0.50 -30.19 1.51
CA GLU A 279 1.36 -31.34 1.85
C GLU A 279 1.29 -32.43 0.77
N VAL A 280 0.08 -32.77 0.31
CA VAL A 280 -0.11 -33.77 -0.76
C VAL A 280 0.58 -33.31 -2.04
N VAL A 281 0.37 -32.06 -2.45
CA VAL A 281 0.97 -31.48 -3.66
C VAL A 281 2.49 -31.39 -3.51
N HIS A 282 2.99 -30.93 -2.37
CA HIS A 282 4.42 -30.81 -2.11
C HIS A 282 5.16 -32.12 -2.30
N ARG A 283 4.57 -33.23 -1.83
CA ARG A 283 5.16 -34.55 -1.96
C ARG A 283 5.03 -35.17 -3.34
N LEU A 284 3.97 -34.85 -4.08
CA LEU A 284 3.59 -35.58 -5.30
C LEU A 284 3.62 -34.78 -6.60
N HIS A 285 3.87 -33.47 -6.59
CA HIS A 285 3.82 -32.64 -7.81
C HIS A 285 4.77 -33.10 -8.93
N ASN A 286 5.89 -33.75 -8.58
CA ASN A 286 6.84 -34.31 -9.56
C ASN A 286 6.43 -35.68 -10.11
N GLU A 287 5.39 -36.32 -9.58
CA GLU A 287 4.96 -37.64 -10.03
C GLU A 287 4.11 -37.52 -11.32
N PRO A 288 4.45 -38.24 -12.40
CA PRO A 288 3.76 -38.11 -13.68
C PRO A 288 2.29 -38.53 -13.62
N THR A 289 1.91 -39.38 -12.66
CA THR A 289 0.53 -39.84 -12.45
C THR A 289 -0.28 -38.94 -11.50
N PHE A 290 0.33 -37.90 -10.92
CA PHE A 290 -0.35 -37.03 -9.96
C PHE A 290 -1.03 -35.83 -10.63
N GLY A 291 -2.31 -35.63 -10.30
CA GLY A 291 -3.13 -34.54 -10.79
C GLY A 291 -4.39 -34.41 -9.94
N ARG A 292 -5.30 -33.51 -10.33
CA ARG A 292 -6.49 -33.13 -9.54
C ARG A 292 -7.31 -34.33 -9.03
N VAL A 293 -7.57 -35.33 -9.88
CA VAL A 293 -8.38 -36.51 -9.50
C VAL A 293 -7.70 -37.33 -8.41
N LYS A 294 -6.39 -37.60 -8.55
CA LYS A 294 -5.62 -38.35 -7.56
C LYS A 294 -5.48 -37.55 -6.26
N HIS A 295 -5.27 -36.24 -6.37
CA HIS A 295 -5.22 -35.33 -5.24
C HIS A 295 -6.51 -35.40 -4.39
N GLN A 296 -7.69 -35.33 -5.02
CA GLN A 296 -8.97 -35.40 -4.29
C GLN A 296 -9.19 -36.73 -3.58
N LYS A 297 -8.79 -37.85 -4.19
CA LYS A 297 -8.86 -39.17 -3.56
C LYS A 297 -7.97 -39.26 -2.32
N ILE A 298 -6.76 -38.70 -2.40
CA ILE A 298 -5.82 -38.67 -1.27
C ILE A 298 -6.38 -37.79 -0.14
N LEU A 299 -6.95 -36.62 -0.45
CA LEU A 299 -7.59 -35.77 0.57
C LEU A 299 -8.73 -36.50 1.28
N HIS A 300 -9.62 -37.15 0.53
CA HIS A 300 -10.71 -37.94 1.09
C HIS A 300 -10.20 -39.04 2.01
N LEU A 301 -9.22 -39.83 1.55
CA LEU A 301 -8.65 -40.92 2.33
C LEU A 301 -7.91 -40.40 3.57
N CYS A 302 -7.11 -39.33 3.46
CA CYS A 302 -6.41 -38.73 4.60
C CYS A 302 -7.41 -38.26 5.67
N GLU A 303 -8.47 -37.55 5.27
CA GLU A 303 -9.50 -37.09 6.20
C GLU A 303 -10.12 -38.25 6.99
N HIS A 304 -10.49 -39.33 6.31
CA HIS A 304 -11.25 -40.40 6.95
C HIS A 304 -10.37 -41.43 7.67
N ILE A 305 -9.19 -41.75 7.14
CA ILE A 305 -8.26 -42.73 7.75
C ILE A 305 -7.53 -42.11 8.95
N ALA A 306 -7.08 -40.86 8.84
CA ALA A 306 -6.42 -40.15 9.93
C ALA A 306 -7.40 -39.40 10.86
N GLN A 307 -8.70 -39.49 10.56
CA GLN A 307 -9.80 -38.90 11.36
C GLN A 307 -9.66 -37.39 11.58
N LEU A 308 -9.39 -36.66 10.50
CA LEU A 308 -9.11 -35.22 10.52
C LEU A 308 -10.43 -34.42 10.57
N LYS A 309 -10.88 -34.08 11.78
CA LYS A 309 -12.16 -33.37 12.01
C LYS A 309 -12.17 -31.97 11.39
N GLU A 310 -10.99 -31.39 11.22
CA GLU A 310 -10.81 -30.03 10.72
C GLU A 310 -11.09 -29.93 9.22
N ILE A 311 -10.99 -31.04 8.46
CA ILE A 311 -11.20 -31.00 7.00
C ILE A 311 -12.68 -30.83 6.68
N ASP A 312 -13.59 -31.55 7.32
CA ASP A 312 -15.05 -31.46 7.12
C ASP A 312 -15.49 -31.43 5.64
N GLY A 313 -14.95 -32.34 4.82
CA GLY A 313 -15.19 -32.40 3.38
C GLY A 313 -16.63 -32.77 3.02
N ARG A 314 -17.14 -32.27 1.90
CA ARG A 314 -18.48 -32.59 1.37
C ARG A 314 -18.37 -33.33 0.05
N TYR A 315 -17.99 -34.60 0.12
CA TYR A 315 -17.77 -35.43 -1.05
C TYR A 315 -19.08 -35.91 -1.68
N SER A 316 -19.12 -35.87 -3.01
CA SER A 316 -20.18 -36.41 -3.84
C SER A 316 -19.69 -37.62 -4.65
N ARG A 317 -20.59 -38.54 -4.97
CA ARG A 317 -20.32 -39.80 -5.68
C ARG A 317 -20.22 -39.57 -7.19
N GLN A 318 -19.05 -39.13 -7.64
CA GLN A 318 -18.81 -38.77 -9.04
C GLN A 318 -18.15 -39.91 -9.84
N ALA A 319 -18.13 -39.76 -11.17
CA ALA A 319 -17.37 -40.63 -12.08
C ALA A 319 -15.90 -40.80 -11.65
N ALA A 320 -15.29 -39.73 -11.17
CA ALA A 320 -13.91 -39.67 -10.69
C ALA A 320 -13.70 -40.11 -9.22
N GLY A 321 -14.76 -40.60 -8.56
CA GLY A 321 -14.72 -41.07 -7.16
C GLY A 321 -15.38 -40.10 -6.19
N PRO A 322 -15.09 -40.19 -4.87
CA PRO A 322 -15.55 -39.20 -3.91
C PRO A 322 -14.87 -37.85 -4.22
N LEU A 323 -15.67 -36.84 -4.56
CA LEU A 323 -15.18 -35.53 -5.01
C LEU A 323 -15.92 -34.39 -4.33
N ASP A 324 -15.18 -33.41 -3.81
CA ASP A 324 -15.73 -32.13 -3.35
C ASP A 324 -15.26 -31.01 -4.29
N GLY A 325 -16.11 -30.67 -5.26
CA GLY A 325 -15.80 -29.65 -6.26
C GLY A 325 -15.58 -28.25 -5.67
N ARG A 326 -16.27 -27.92 -4.57
CA ARG A 326 -16.07 -26.62 -3.90
C ARG A 326 -14.70 -26.58 -3.23
N MET A 327 -14.34 -27.65 -2.53
CA MET A 327 -13.05 -27.76 -1.88
C MET A 327 -11.90 -27.61 -2.87
N ILE A 328 -11.97 -28.25 -4.05
CA ILE A 328 -10.95 -28.11 -5.13
C ILE A 328 -10.67 -26.64 -5.43
N HIS A 329 -11.70 -25.88 -5.79
CA HIS A 329 -11.53 -24.50 -6.23
C HIS A 329 -11.02 -23.61 -5.10
N THR A 330 -11.48 -23.83 -3.86
CA THR A 330 -11.02 -23.06 -2.71
C THR A 330 -9.56 -23.34 -2.38
N VAL A 331 -9.15 -24.62 -2.31
CA VAL A 331 -7.76 -24.95 -1.96
C VAL A 331 -6.80 -24.52 -3.06
N GLU A 332 -7.15 -24.69 -4.34
CA GLU A 332 -6.29 -24.29 -5.45
C GLU A 332 -6.11 -22.76 -5.52
N ALA A 333 -7.15 -21.99 -5.23
CA ALA A 333 -7.06 -20.54 -5.11
C ALA A 333 -6.14 -20.11 -3.96
N ASP A 334 -6.24 -20.78 -2.80
CA ASP A 334 -5.40 -20.53 -1.63
C ASP A 334 -3.93 -20.88 -1.88
N LEU A 335 -3.64 -22.06 -2.43
CA LEU A 335 -2.27 -22.48 -2.74
C LEU A 335 -1.57 -21.46 -3.65
N LYS A 336 -2.31 -20.92 -4.64
CA LYS A 336 -1.81 -19.89 -5.55
C LYS A 336 -1.62 -18.56 -4.84
N LYS A 337 -2.59 -18.14 -4.02
CA LYS A 337 -2.54 -16.87 -3.26
C LYS A 337 -1.39 -16.85 -2.26
N LEU A 338 -1.10 -17.97 -1.62
CA LEU A 338 0.00 -18.15 -0.66
C LEU A 338 1.36 -18.39 -1.35
N GLU A 339 1.38 -18.42 -2.69
CA GLU A 339 2.56 -18.68 -3.52
C GLU A 339 3.22 -20.02 -3.21
N TRP A 340 2.45 -21.04 -2.81
CA TRP A 340 2.96 -22.38 -2.55
C TRP A 340 2.99 -23.20 -3.85
N TYR A 341 1.85 -23.35 -4.51
CA TYR A 341 1.69 -24.15 -5.72
C TYR A 341 0.61 -23.55 -6.63
N ALA A 342 0.77 -23.73 -7.94
CA ALA A 342 -0.26 -23.40 -8.92
C ALA A 342 -0.70 -24.66 -9.67
N GLU A 343 -2.00 -24.79 -9.90
CA GLU A 343 -2.53 -25.75 -10.86
C GLU A 343 -2.21 -25.27 -12.29
N VAL A 344 -1.78 -26.22 -13.14
CA VAL A 344 -1.52 -26.01 -14.56
C VAL A 344 -2.16 -27.12 -15.40
N PRO A 345 -2.76 -26.79 -16.56
CA PRO A 345 -3.25 -27.79 -17.48
C PRO A 345 -2.08 -28.59 -18.06
N ARG A 346 -2.27 -29.90 -18.26
CA ARG A 346 -1.32 -30.74 -18.99
C ARG A 346 -1.49 -30.51 -20.50
N GLU A 347 -0.44 -30.80 -21.27
CA GLU A 347 -0.54 -30.87 -22.74
C GLU A 347 -1.50 -32.00 -23.17
N SER A 348 -1.51 -33.09 -22.41
CA SER A 348 -2.53 -34.12 -22.47
C SER A 348 -3.74 -33.77 -21.60
N PHE A 349 -4.80 -34.57 -21.64
CA PHE A 349 -5.98 -34.34 -20.81
C PHE A 349 -5.65 -34.38 -19.30
N GLY A 350 -5.99 -33.30 -18.57
CA GLY A 350 -5.94 -33.24 -17.12
C GLY A 350 -5.14 -32.06 -16.56
N HIS A 351 -4.84 -32.12 -15.26
CA HIS A 351 -4.18 -31.07 -14.50
C HIS A 351 -2.92 -31.59 -13.82
N ALA A 352 -1.92 -30.72 -13.65
CA ALA A 352 -0.72 -30.92 -12.84
C ALA A 352 -0.56 -29.73 -11.86
N TYR A 353 0.42 -29.82 -10.97
CA TYR A 353 0.75 -28.73 -10.04
C TYR A 353 2.22 -28.37 -10.19
N GLN A 354 2.53 -27.08 -10.16
CA GLN A 354 3.89 -26.57 -10.21
C GLN A 354 4.24 -25.77 -8.96
N PRO A 355 5.48 -25.88 -8.44
CA PRO A 355 5.92 -25.07 -7.32
C PRO A 355 5.96 -23.59 -7.66
N LEU A 356 5.64 -22.73 -6.67
CA LEU A 356 5.78 -21.28 -6.74
C LEU A 356 6.87 -20.81 -5.76
N ALA A 357 7.03 -19.48 -5.61
CA ALA A 357 8.12 -18.86 -4.86
C ALA A 357 8.26 -19.32 -3.39
N LYS A 358 7.16 -19.75 -2.75
CA LYS A 358 7.10 -20.21 -1.36
C LYS A 358 6.71 -21.68 -1.24
N ALA A 359 6.96 -22.49 -2.27
CA ALA A 359 6.73 -23.94 -2.22
C ALA A 359 7.36 -24.56 -0.96
N GLY A 360 6.58 -25.37 -0.22
CA GLY A 360 7.00 -25.92 1.08
C GLY A 360 6.69 -25.05 2.31
N GLY A 361 6.21 -23.81 2.13
CA GLY A 361 5.93 -22.88 3.24
C GLY A 361 4.82 -23.32 4.22
N HIS A 362 4.08 -24.39 3.92
CA HIS A 362 3.02 -24.97 4.75
C HIS A 362 3.54 -25.96 5.81
N ALA A 363 4.81 -26.39 5.74
CA ALA A 363 5.32 -27.52 6.53
C ALA A 363 5.17 -27.31 8.05
N ASN A 364 5.41 -26.08 8.53
CA ASN A 364 5.23 -25.75 9.95
C ASN A 364 3.76 -25.83 10.37
N ASP A 365 2.85 -25.33 9.53
CA ASP A 365 1.41 -25.38 9.78
C ASP A 365 0.90 -26.82 9.77
N PHE A 366 1.42 -27.66 8.87
CA PHE A 366 1.10 -29.09 8.81
C PHE A 366 1.50 -29.83 10.09
N ALA A 367 2.74 -29.61 10.55
CA ALA A 367 3.23 -30.21 11.80
C ALA A 367 2.47 -29.70 13.04
N ALA A 368 2.07 -28.41 13.04
CA ALA A 368 1.30 -27.83 14.13
C ALA A 368 -0.16 -28.31 14.17
N LEU A 369 -0.80 -28.51 13.01
CA LEU A 369 -2.19 -28.98 12.92
C LEU A 369 -2.35 -30.42 13.36
N TRP A 370 -1.41 -31.29 12.98
CA TRP A 370 -1.54 -32.73 13.15
C TRP A 370 -0.27 -33.37 13.73
N PRO A 371 0.21 -32.95 14.91
CA PRO A 371 1.46 -33.45 15.48
C PRO A 371 1.46 -34.98 15.63
N ASP A 372 0.34 -35.55 16.09
CA ASP A 372 0.19 -36.99 16.32
C ASP A 372 -0.29 -37.78 15.09
N ARG A 373 -0.69 -37.10 14.01
CA ARG A 373 -1.22 -37.73 12.78
C ARG A 373 -0.34 -37.51 11.56
N ALA A 374 0.67 -36.63 11.65
CA ALA A 374 1.56 -36.29 10.55
C ALA A 374 2.17 -37.52 9.88
N GLN A 375 2.71 -38.46 10.66
CA GLN A 375 3.32 -39.68 10.14
C GLN A 375 2.29 -40.56 9.40
N GLN A 376 1.07 -40.69 9.92
CA GLN A 376 0.00 -41.47 9.30
C GLN A 376 -0.43 -40.85 7.97
N ILE A 377 -0.64 -39.53 7.93
CA ILE A 377 -1.00 -38.78 6.71
C ILE A 377 0.11 -38.94 5.67
N GLN A 378 1.37 -38.69 6.04
CA GLN A 378 2.50 -38.80 5.12
C GLN A 378 2.70 -40.22 4.61
N GLY A 379 2.50 -41.23 5.47
CA GLY A 379 2.53 -42.64 5.08
C GLY A 379 1.47 -42.99 4.03
N LEU A 380 0.26 -42.44 4.16
CA LEU A 380 -0.82 -42.64 3.19
C LEU A 380 -0.54 -41.95 1.85
N ILE A 381 0.02 -40.73 1.87
CA ILE A 381 0.46 -40.02 0.67
C ILE A 381 1.53 -40.84 -0.06
N GLU A 382 2.52 -41.34 0.69
CA GLU A 382 3.62 -42.13 0.15
C GLU A 382 3.15 -43.48 -0.42
N LEU A 383 2.23 -44.15 0.27
CA LEU A 383 1.62 -45.41 -0.18
C LEU A 383 1.04 -45.28 -1.59
N MET A 384 0.38 -44.15 -1.86
CA MET A 384 -0.29 -43.88 -3.14
C MET A 384 0.62 -43.22 -4.18
N ARG A 385 1.88 -42.86 -3.85
CA ARG A 385 2.80 -42.11 -4.73
C ARG A 385 2.83 -42.67 -6.14
N ARG A 386 3.17 -43.96 -6.27
CA ARG A 386 3.35 -44.64 -7.57
C ARG A 386 2.12 -45.37 -8.10
N TRP A 387 0.96 -45.22 -7.45
CA TRP A 387 -0.25 -45.90 -7.91
C TRP A 387 -0.84 -45.23 -9.15
N ASP A 388 -1.41 -46.06 -10.03
CA ASP A 388 -2.17 -45.60 -11.18
C ASP A 388 -3.57 -45.09 -10.78
N THR A 389 -4.27 -44.49 -11.76
CA THR A 389 -5.59 -43.89 -11.57
C THR A 389 -6.63 -44.92 -11.11
N ASP A 390 -6.53 -46.14 -11.63
CA ASP A 390 -7.47 -47.23 -11.38
C ASP A 390 -7.35 -47.78 -9.96
N LYS A 391 -6.14 -48.01 -9.47
CA LYS A 391 -5.91 -48.47 -8.10
C LYS A 391 -6.31 -47.41 -7.08
N CYS A 392 -6.04 -46.12 -7.38
CA CYS A 392 -6.53 -45.02 -6.56
C CYS A 392 -8.07 -44.95 -6.53
N GLU A 393 -8.72 -45.17 -7.68
CA GLU A 393 -10.19 -45.23 -7.79
C GLU A 393 -10.78 -46.37 -6.96
N LEU A 394 -10.25 -47.58 -7.14
CA LEU A 394 -10.68 -48.77 -6.42
C LEU A 394 -10.58 -48.55 -4.90
N PHE A 395 -9.46 -47.98 -4.42
CA PHE A 395 -9.28 -47.77 -2.99
C PHE A 395 -10.25 -46.70 -2.44
N ALA A 396 -10.26 -45.51 -3.05
CA ALA A 396 -11.07 -44.40 -2.55
C ALA A 396 -12.57 -44.70 -2.58
N THR A 397 -13.08 -45.30 -3.66
CA THR A 397 -14.51 -45.65 -3.76
C THR A 397 -14.89 -46.82 -2.86
N ALA A 398 -14.06 -47.86 -2.76
CA ALA A 398 -14.35 -48.98 -1.86
C ALA A 398 -14.36 -48.54 -0.39
N TYR A 399 -13.38 -47.72 -0.01
CA TYR A 399 -13.31 -47.14 1.33
C TYR A 399 -14.54 -46.28 1.62
N ALA A 400 -14.89 -45.35 0.72
CA ALA A 400 -16.03 -44.45 0.90
C ALA A 400 -17.36 -45.19 1.01
N ALA A 401 -17.63 -46.17 0.14
CA ALA A 401 -18.88 -46.94 0.18
C ALA A 401 -19.00 -47.79 1.44
N TRP A 402 -17.89 -48.38 1.90
CA TRP A 402 -17.85 -49.07 3.19
C TRP A 402 -18.11 -48.09 4.34
N ASN A 403 -17.40 -46.96 4.38
CA ASN A 403 -17.56 -45.97 5.44
C ASN A 403 -18.99 -45.40 5.50
N ASP A 404 -19.63 -45.16 4.36
CA ASP A 404 -21.03 -44.71 4.27
C ASP A 404 -21.99 -45.71 4.94
N LEU A 405 -21.82 -47.02 4.70
CA LEU A 405 -22.64 -48.05 5.35
C LEU A 405 -22.50 -47.99 6.88
N LEU A 406 -21.27 -47.84 7.37
CA LEU A 406 -21.01 -47.69 8.81
C LEU A 406 -21.67 -46.44 9.39
N ILE A 407 -21.56 -45.30 8.71
CA ILE A 407 -22.19 -44.04 9.12
C ILE A 407 -23.73 -44.19 9.19
N TRP A 408 -24.31 -44.97 8.27
CA TRP A 408 -25.75 -45.24 8.26
C TRP A 408 -26.19 -46.36 9.22
N GLY A 409 -25.28 -46.90 10.05
CA GLY A 409 -25.58 -47.98 10.97
C GLY A 409 -25.91 -49.32 10.29
N ARG A 410 -25.41 -49.54 9.07
CA ARG A 410 -25.60 -50.77 8.29
C ARG A 410 -24.36 -51.65 8.36
N GLU A 411 -24.58 -52.96 8.35
CA GLU A 411 -23.50 -53.94 8.35
C GLU A 411 -22.75 -53.92 7.00
N PRO A 412 -21.42 -53.65 7.00
CA PRO A 412 -20.65 -53.49 5.77
C PRO A 412 -20.14 -54.84 5.24
N THR A 413 -21.05 -55.74 4.87
CA THR A 413 -20.67 -56.99 4.19
C THR A 413 -20.14 -56.71 2.78
N ASP A 414 -19.31 -57.60 2.23
CA ASP A 414 -18.79 -57.47 0.85
C ASP A 414 -19.92 -57.23 -0.16
N ASN A 415 -21.02 -57.97 -0.04
CA ASN A 415 -22.16 -57.84 -0.94
C ASN A 415 -22.84 -56.47 -0.79
N ALA A 416 -22.98 -55.96 0.44
CA ALA A 416 -23.56 -54.64 0.69
C ALA A 416 -22.68 -53.52 0.13
N ILE A 417 -21.36 -53.59 0.35
CA ILE A 417 -20.41 -52.60 -0.18
C ILE A 417 -20.41 -52.63 -1.71
N LEU A 418 -20.34 -53.82 -2.32
CA LEU A 418 -20.38 -53.96 -3.78
C LEU A 418 -21.69 -53.47 -4.38
N HIS A 419 -22.82 -53.76 -3.72
CA HIS A 419 -24.13 -53.25 -4.15
C HIS A 419 -24.15 -51.72 -4.11
N GLU A 420 -23.61 -51.10 -3.06
CA GLU A 420 -23.51 -49.64 -2.98
C GLU A 420 -22.66 -49.07 -4.13
N ILE A 421 -21.49 -49.64 -4.39
CA ILE A 421 -20.57 -49.17 -5.46
C ILE A 421 -21.16 -49.35 -6.86
N LEU A 422 -21.83 -50.46 -7.14
CA LEU A 422 -22.25 -50.80 -8.51
C LEU A 422 -23.64 -50.23 -8.87
N GLU A 423 -24.50 -50.02 -7.87
CA GLU A 423 -25.91 -49.62 -8.08
C GLU A 423 -26.22 -48.20 -7.58
N ARG A 424 -25.42 -47.64 -6.66
CA ARG A 424 -25.72 -46.34 -6.00
C ARG A 424 -24.66 -45.27 -6.24
N TRP A 425 -23.52 -45.63 -6.83
CA TRP A 425 -22.51 -44.70 -7.32
C TRP A 425 -22.62 -44.51 -8.84
N HIS A 426 -21.80 -43.63 -9.40
CA HIS A 426 -21.79 -43.33 -10.84
C HIS A 426 -21.60 -44.61 -11.70
N PRO A 427 -22.32 -44.77 -12.83
CA PRO A 427 -22.26 -45.98 -13.68
C PRO A 427 -20.85 -46.41 -14.09
N ASP A 428 -19.93 -45.46 -14.29
CA ASP A 428 -18.51 -45.72 -14.56
C ASP A 428 -17.83 -46.71 -13.60
N LYS A 429 -18.32 -46.90 -12.36
CA LYS A 429 -17.75 -47.89 -11.43
C LYS A 429 -17.90 -49.33 -11.93
N GLN A 430 -18.85 -49.58 -12.83
CA GLN A 430 -19.08 -50.88 -13.46
C GLN A 430 -17.95 -51.27 -14.44
N ARG A 431 -17.05 -50.33 -14.80
CA ARG A 431 -15.85 -50.65 -15.59
C ARG A 431 -14.89 -51.61 -14.88
N PHE A 432 -14.99 -51.72 -13.56
CA PHE A 432 -14.20 -52.65 -12.76
C PHE A 432 -15.02 -53.90 -12.45
N THR A 433 -14.40 -55.08 -12.63
CA THR A 433 -15.05 -56.35 -12.31
C THR A 433 -15.29 -56.52 -10.82
N ARG A 434 -16.34 -57.25 -10.43
CA ARG A 434 -16.60 -57.63 -9.02
C ARG A 434 -15.38 -58.27 -8.35
N LYS A 435 -14.58 -59.03 -9.09
CA LYS A 435 -13.32 -59.63 -8.59
C LYS A 435 -12.30 -58.55 -8.18
N ARG A 436 -12.08 -57.51 -9.00
CA ARG A 436 -11.17 -56.40 -8.66
C ARG A 436 -11.62 -55.66 -7.40
N TRP A 437 -12.93 -55.42 -7.25
CA TRP A 437 -13.47 -54.79 -6.05
C TRP A 437 -13.28 -55.65 -4.80
N LYS A 438 -13.59 -56.95 -4.86
CA LYS A 438 -13.35 -57.88 -3.73
C LYS A 438 -11.88 -57.92 -3.33
N SER A 439 -10.97 -58.05 -4.31
CA SER A 439 -9.53 -58.03 -4.02
C SER A 439 -9.08 -56.72 -3.36
N MET A 440 -9.69 -55.58 -3.70
CA MET A 440 -9.43 -54.31 -3.01
C MET A 440 -9.97 -54.32 -1.58
N LEU A 441 -11.18 -54.83 -1.33
CA LEU A 441 -11.73 -54.95 0.03
C LEU A 441 -10.88 -55.85 0.93
N ASP A 442 -10.42 -56.98 0.41
CA ASP A 442 -9.51 -57.89 1.12
C ASP A 442 -8.17 -57.21 1.43
N TRP A 443 -7.64 -56.45 0.47
CA TRP A 443 -6.43 -55.65 0.66
C TRP A 443 -6.62 -54.58 1.74
N ILE A 444 -7.74 -53.83 1.71
CA ILE A 444 -8.07 -52.81 2.72
C ILE A 444 -8.07 -53.42 4.13
N ARG A 445 -8.67 -54.60 4.30
CA ARG A 445 -8.67 -55.32 5.59
C ARG A 445 -7.27 -55.72 6.03
N ARG A 446 -6.51 -56.35 5.13
CA ARG A 446 -5.19 -56.90 5.43
C ARG A 446 -4.19 -55.82 5.81
N GLU A 447 -4.23 -54.68 5.14
CA GLU A 447 -3.31 -53.56 5.41
C GLU A 447 -3.80 -52.64 6.54
N GLY A 448 -4.92 -52.97 7.21
CA GLY A 448 -5.41 -52.22 8.37
C GLY A 448 -6.11 -50.89 8.04
N TYR A 449 -6.64 -50.74 6.83
CA TYR A 449 -7.38 -49.54 6.39
C TYR A 449 -8.90 -49.71 6.47
N ALA A 450 -9.41 -50.64 7.26
CA ALA A 450 -10.86 -50.80 7.44
C ALA A 450 -11.47 -49.49 8.01
N PRO A 451 -12.50 -48.90 7.38
CA PRO A 451 -13.10 -47.67 7.87
C PRO A 451 -13.75 -47.85 9.24
N THR A 452 -13.82 -46.75 10.00
CA THR A 452 -14.42 -46.72 11.35
C THR A 452 -15.77 -46.01 11.40
N GLY A 453 -16.31 -45.54 10.26
CA GLY A 453 -17.53 -44.73 10.22
C GLY A 453 -17.29 -43.26 10.61
N PHE A 454 -16.07 -42.74 10.44
CA PHE A 454 -15.73 -41.36 10.73
C PHE A 454 -16.18 -40.41 9.61
N GLY A 455 -16.56 -39.18 9.96
CA GLY A 455 -16.85 -38.11 8.99
C GLY A 455 -18.31 -38.10 8.49
N LYS A 456 -18.53 -37.50 7.32
CA LYS A 456 -19.83 -37.39 6.68
C LYS A 456 -19.97 -38.42 5.56
N ALA A 457 -21.16 -39.01 5.43
CA ALA A 457 -21.44 -39.90 4.31
C ALA A 457 -21.40 -39.15 2.98
N THR A 458 -20.96 -39.81 1.92
CA THR A 458 -20.91 -39.20 0.58
C THR A 458 -22.32 -38.94 0.04
N ALA A 459 -22.50 -37.78 -0.60
CA ALA A 459 -23.77 -37.38 -1.21
C ALA A 459 -23.91 -37.92 -2.65
N LYS A 460 -25.16 -38.06 -3.12
CA LYS A 460 -25.40 -38.29 -4.55
C LYS A 460 -24.85 -37.11 -5.37
N ALA A 461 -24.30 -37.40 -6.55
CA ALA A 461 -23.99 -36.37 -7.53
C ALA A 461 -25.29 -35.67 -7.95
N ASN A 462 -25.26 -34.33 -8.04
CA ASN A 462 -26.36 -33.53 -8.59
C ASN A 462 -26.41 -33.65 -10.11
#